data_AF-A0A9D7WNW8-F1
#
_entry.id   AF-A0A9D7WNW8-F1
#
_cell.length_a   1.000
_cell.length_b   1.000
_cell.length_c   1.000
_cell.angle_alpha   90.00
_cell.angle_beta   90.00
_cell.angle_gamma   90.00
#
_symmetry.space_group_name_H-M   'P 1'
#
loop_
_entity.id
_entity.type
_entity.pdbx_description
1 polymer ?
#
loop_
_entity_poly.entity_id
_entity_poly.type
_entity_poly.pdbx_seq_one_letter_code
_entity_poly.pdbx_strand_id
1 'polypeptide(L)'
;MNLNKLFLSYCKINNLEINPNQLGSIDELNLFYNQNFNKSLLKKIFTKQNYKTGFYLQGDVGVGKTMILNFFYNKFDKTKQRFHFNEFMISFHDFVFKNKENKQENIIDRFVKKLKSKSKLIYFDEFQVTNIVDAMILGSLFKKIFDENIKVLFSSNTKINDLYKDGLQRDQFLPFIKIMKERSYETQLI
;
A
#
# COMPACT_ATOMS: atom_id res chain seq x y z
N MET A 1 -8.77 17.12 5.34
CA MET A 1 -8.07 17.62 4.14
C MET A 1 -9.01 17.44 2.96
N ASN A 2 -9.33 18.47 2.17
CA ASN A 2 -10.12 18.28 0.94
C ASN A 2 -9.15 17.99 -0.21
N LEU A 3 -8.92 16.71 -0.49
CA LEU A 3 -7.93 16.29 -1.50
C LEU A 3 -8.32 16.71 -2.92
N ASN A 4 -9.60 16.71 -3.29
CA ASN A 4 -10.03 17.10 -4.64
C ASN A 4 -9.67 18.54 -4.95
N LYS A 5 -10.02 19.47 -4.07
CA LYS A 5 -9.68 20.89 -4.28
C LYS A 5 -8.18 21.08 -4.41
N LEU A 6 -7.40 20.39 -3.58
CA LEU A 6 -5.94 20.43 -3.62
C LEU A 6 -5.37 19.80 -4.90
N PHE A 7 -6.01 18.75 -5.42
CA PHE A 7 -5.58 18.06 -6.63
C PHE A 7 -5.87 18.91 -7.87
N LEU A 8 -7.05 19.52 -7.97
CA LEU A 8 -7.37 20.46 -9.04
C LEU A 8 -6.39 21.64 -9.07
N SER A 9 -6.05 22.19 -7.91
CA SER A 9 -5.01 23.23 -7.83
C SER A 9 -3.63 22.71 -8.25
N TYR A 10 -3.27 21.48 -7.86
CA TYR A 10 -2.02 20.85 -8.28
C TYR A 10 -1.95 20.67 -9.79
N CYS A 11 -3.01 20.17 -10.43
CA CYS A 11 -3.07 20.04 -11.89
C CYS A 11 -2.92 21.41 -12.56
N LYS A 12 -3.65 22.43 -12.09
CA LYS A 12 -3.55 23.79 -12.65
C LYS A 12 -2.14 24.39 -12.52
N ILE A 13 -1.49 24.25 -11.37
CA ILE A 13 -0.14 24.79 -11.14
C ILE A 13 0.91 24.10 -12.04
N ASN A 14 0.73 22.81 -12.31
CA ASN A 14 1.67 22.01 -13.09
C ASN A 14 1.27 21.87 -14.57
N ASN A 15 0.28 22.64 -15.05
CA ASN A 15 -0.27 22.56 -16.41
C ASN A 15 -0.66 21.13 -16.84
N LEU A 16 -1.27 20.38 -15.92
CA LEU A 16 -1.74 19.02 -16.16
C LEU A 16 -3.23 19.03 -16.52
N GLU A 17 -3.59 18.21 -17.51
CA GLU A 17 -4.99 17.99 -17.87
C GLU A 17 -5.73 17.28 -16.72
N ILE A 18 -6.95 17.71 -16.45
CA ILE A 18 -7.80 17.12 -15.41
C ILE A 18 -8.60 15.99 -16.05
N ASN A 19 -8.27 14.75 -15.71
CA ASN A 19 -9.03 13.58 -16.13
C ASN A 19 -10.07 13.21 -15.03
N PRO A 20 -11.37 13.12 -15.35
CA PRO A 20 -12.41 12.71 -14.40
C PRO A 20 -12.16 11.35 -13.73
N ASN A 21 -11.55 10.39 -14.43
CA ASN A 21 -11.18 9.08 -13.86
C ASN A 21 -10.16 9.22 -12.72
N GLN A 22 -9.28 10.22 -12.81
CA GLN A 22 -8.32 10.53 -11.75
C GLN A 22 -9.03 11.15 -10.53
N LEU A 23 -10.07 11.96 -10.73
CA LEU A 23 -10.83 12.54 -9.61
C LEU A 23 -11.52 11.47 -8.76
N GLY A 24 -12.09 10.44 -9.37
CA GLY A 24 -12.65 9.30 -8.64
C GLY A 24 -11.61 8.59 -7.76
N SER A 25 -10.38 8.42 -8.27
CA SER A 25 -9.27 7.86 -7.48
C SER A 25 -8.86 8.76 -6.31
N ILE A 26 -8.93 10.08 -6.48
CA ILE A 26 -8.65 11.06 -5.42
C ILE A 26 -9.74 11.03 -4.34
N ASP A 27 -11.01 10.82 -4.71
CA ASP A 27 -12.11 10.63 -3.77
C ASP A 27 -11.89 9.40 -2.88
N GLU A 28 -11.52 8.27 -3.47
CA GLU A 28 -11.23 7.05 -2.72
C GLU A 28 -9.99 7.20 -1.82
N LEU A 29 -8.94 7.89 -2.29
CA LEU A 29 -7.79 8.27 -1.46
C LEU A 29 -8.20 9.18 -0.28
N ASN A 30 -9.15 10.08 -0.49
CA ASN A 30 -9.65 10.96 0.56
C ASN A 30 -10.44 10.17 1.61
N LEU A 31 -11.25 9.20 1.19
CA LEU A 31 -11.93 8.28 2.09
C LEU A 31 -10.92 7.46 2.91
N PHE A 32 -9.92 6.87 2.23
CA PHE A 32 -8.84 6.14 2.89
C PHE A 32 -8.13 6.99 3.94
N TYR A 33 -7.75 8.23 3.59
CA TYR A 33 -7.09 9.16 4.50
C TYR A 33 -7.96 9.49 5.71
N ASN A 34 -9.22 9.84 5.48
CA ASN A 34 -10.11 10.26 6.56
C ASN A 34 -10.39 9.12 7.54
N GLN A 35 -10.61 7.90 7.05
CA GLN A 35 -10.82 6.73 7.90
C GLN A 35 -9.59 6.34 8.71
N ASN A 36 -8.39 6.42 8.11
CA ASN A 36 -7.17 5.91 8.75
C ASN A 36 -6.43 6.95 9.60
N PHE A 37 -6.55 8.25 9.28
CA PHE A 37 -5.71 9.30 9.88
C PHE A 37 -6.49 10.48 10.44
N ASN A 38 -7.72 10.73 9.98
CA ASN A 38 -8.52 11.87 10.43
C ASN A 38 -9.62 11.41 11.40
N LYS A 39 -9.20 11.02 12.60
CA LYS A 39 -10.12 10.55 13.64
C LYS A 39 -10.76 11.74 14.35
N SER A 40 -11.84 12.29 13.78
CA SER A 40 -12.82 12.95 14.63
C SER A 40 -13.39 11.89 15.57
N LEU A 41 -13.16 12.06 16.88
CA LEU A 41 -13.43 11.08 17.94
C LEU A 41 -14.90 10.63 18.01
N LEU A 42 -15.83 11.38 17.41
CA LEU A 42 -17.27 11.13 17.44
C LEU A 42 -17.76 10.00 16.51
N LYS A 43 -16.97 9.58 15.51
CA LYS A 43 -17.39 8.51 14.57
C LYS A 43 -17.09 7.08 15.06
N LYS A 44 -16.36 6.93 16.17
CA LYS A 44 -15.92 5.63 16.69
C LYS A 44 -17.06 4.77 17.27
N ILE A 45 -18.18 5.38 17.63
CA ILE A 45 -19.28 4.71 18.33
C ILE A 45 -20.33 4.12 17.36
N PHE A 46 -20.41 4.61 16.12
CA PHE A 46 -21.51 4.27 15.21
C PHE A 46 -21.15 3.46 13.97
N THR A 47 -19.88 3.17 13.71
CA THR A 47 -19.50 2.39 12.53
C THR A 47 -18.57 1.24 12.88
N LYS A 48 -19.12 0.03 12.93
CA LYS A 48 -18.41 -1.26 12.86
C LYS A 48 -17.87 -1.48 11.43
N GLN A 49 -17.33 -0.44 10.80
CA GLN A 49 -16.81 -0.52 9.43
C GLN A 49 -15.40 -1.11 9.51
N ASN A 50 -15.18 -2.25 8.84
CA ASN A 50 -13.85 -2.79 8.59
C ASN A 50 -13.08 -1.81 7.69
N TYR A 51 -12.46 -0.79 8.28
CA TYR A 51 -11.64 0.15 7.53
C TYR A 51 -10.38 -0.57 7.05
N LYS A 52 -10.14 -0.48 5.74
CA LYS A 52 -9.00 -1.10 5.08
C LYS A 52 -7.74 -0.25 5.28
N THR A 53 -6.62 -0.92 5.54
CA THR A 53 -5.31 -0.29 5.81
C THR A 53 -4.44 -0.17 4.56
N GLY A 54 -4.81 -0.86 3.47
CA GLY A 54 -4.21 -0.71 2.15
C GLY A 54 -5.05 0.17 1.20
N PHE A 55 -4.37 0.89 0.32
CA PHE A 55 -4.93 1.52 -0.86
C PHE A 55 -4.13 1.07 -2.07
N TYR A 56 -4.78 0.37 -3.00
CA TYR A 56 -4.15 -0.29 -4.14
C TYR A 56 -4.66 0.36 -5.43
N LEU A 57 -3.80 1.17 -6.06
CA LEU A 57 -4.09 1.82 -7.32
C LEU A 57 -3.47 1.02 -8.46
N GLN A 58 -4.32 0.45 -9.31
CA GLN A 58 -3.89 -0.33 -10.47
C GLN A 58 -4.33 0.31 -11.79
N GLY A 59 -3.66 -0.02 -12.88
CA GLY A 59 -3.95 0.50 -14.22
C GLY A 59 -2.73 0.37 -15.14
N ASP A 60 -2.88 0.71 -16.41
CA ASP A 60 -1.82 0.52 -17.41
C ASP A 60 -0.64 1.48 -17.25
N VAL A 61 0.45 1.23 -17.98
CA VAL A 61 1.62 2.12 -17.98
C VAL A 61 1.22 3.51 -18.49
N GLY A 62 1.69 4.57 -17.83
CA GLY A 62 1.49 5.94 -18.28
C GLY A 62 0.18 6.61 -17.84
N VAL A 63 -0.79 5.90 -17.23
CA VAL A 63 -2.11 6.48 -16.86
C VAL A 63 -2.09 7.45 -15.66
N GLY A 64 -0.92 7.68 -15.05
CA GLY A 64 -0.75 8.68 -13.97
C GLY A 64 -0.86 8.14 -12.53
N LYS A 65 -0.81 6.82 -12.31
CA LYS A 65 -0.89 6.21 -10.96
C LYS A 65 0.12 6.80 -9.97
N THR A 66 1.39 6.81 -10.36
CA THR A 66 2.49 7.32 -9.54
C THR A 66 2.36 8.83 -9.31
N MET A 67 1.82 9.60 -10.27
CA MET A 67 1.53 11.03 -10.09
C MET A 67 0.48 11.23 -8.99
N ILE A 68 -0.65 10.54 -9.05
CA ILE A 68 -1.74 10.64 -8.06
C ILE A 68 -1.26 10.26 -6.65
N LEU A 69 -0.56 9.13 -6.53
CA LEU A 69 -0.06 8.67 -5.24
C LEU A 69 1.06 9.58 -4.71
N ASN A 70 1.93 10.12 -5.57
CA ASN A 70 2.92 11.11 -5.16
C ASN A 70 2.29 12.42 -4.71
N PHE A 71 1.25 12.90 -5.39
CA PHE A 71 0.49 14.08 -4.95
C PHE A 71 0.00 13.91 -3.51
N PHE A 72 -0.62 12.75 -3.21
CA PHE A 72 -1.08 12.44 -1.86
C PHE A 72 0.10 12.27 -0.88
N TYR A 73 1.10 11.47 -1.23
CA TYR A 73 2.27 11.17 -0.40
C TYR A 73 3.03 12.43 -0.01
N ASN A 74 3.23 13.36 -0.95
CA ASN A 74 3.92 14.62 -0.71
C ASN A 74 3.18 15.52 0.27
N LYS A 75 1.83 15.49 0.25
CA LYS A 75 0.98 16.25 1.18
C LYS A 75 0.75 15.55 2.53
N PHE A 76 1.11 14.28 2.65
CA PHE A 76 0.98 13.56 3.91
C PHE A 76 1.97 14.09 4.96
N ASP A 77 1.45 14.48 6.12
CA ASP A 77 2.15 15.28 7.14
C ASP A 77 2.79 14.43 8.26
N LYS A 78 2.63 13.11 8.23
CA LYS A 78 3.16 12.19 9.26
C LYS A 78 4.32 11.37 8.69
N THR A 79 5.00 10.63 9.55
CA THR A 79 6.12 9.77 9.16
C THR A 79 5.69 8.79 8.06
N LYS A 80 6.47 8.78 7.00
CA LYS A 80 6.19 8.05 5.76
C LYS A 80 7.47 7.51 5.15
N GLN A 81 7.38 6.36 4.50
CA GLN A 81 8.48 5.80 3.71
C GLN A 81 7.95 5.37 2.35
N ARG A 82 8.78 5.49 1.32
CA ARG A 82 8.51 5.00 -0.02
C ARG A 82 9.60 4.01 -0.41
N PHE A 83 9.21 2.94 -1.07
CA PHE A 83 10.11 1.92 -1.58
C PHE A 83 9.66 1.51 -2.99
N HIS A 84 10.61 1.29 -3.90
CA HIS A 84 10.36 0.36 -4.99
C HIS A 84 10.23 -1.04 -4.40
N PHE A 85 9.21 -1.80 -4.83
CA PHE A 85 8.88 -3.04 -4.15
C PHE A 85 10.02 -4.09 -4.15
N ASN A 86 10.79 -4.18 -5.23
CA ASN A 86 11.94 -5.09 -5.30
C ASN A 86 13.04 -4.72 -4.30
N GLU A 87 13.34 -3.43 -4.14
CA GLU A 87 14.33 -2.95 -3.17
C GLU A 87 13.87 -3.23 -1.73
N PHE A 88 12.57 -3.13 -1.48
CA PHE A 88 12.00 -3.49 -0.19
C PHE A 88 12.21 -4.98 0.11
N MET A 89 11.96 -5.87 -0.85
CA MET A 89 12.18 -7.31 -0.67
C MET A 89 13.65 -7.64 -0.45
N ILE A 90 14.58 -7.01 -1.17
CA ILE A 90 16.03 -7.13 -0.91
C ILE A 90 16.35 -6.70 0.52
N SER A 91 15.84 -5.56 0.97
CA SER A 91 16.07 -5.07 2.33
C SER A 91 15.52 -6.00 3.43
N PHE A 92 14.41 -6.69 3.14
CA PHE A 92 13.83 -7.68 4.02
C PHE A 92 14.72 -8.92 4.10
N HIS A 93 15.16 -9.47 2.96
CA HIS A 93 16.05 -10.64 2.92
C HIS A 93 17.40 -10.36 3.59
N ASP A 94 17.97 -9.17 3.39
CA ASP A 94 19.18 -8.73 4.10
C ASP A 94 18.97 -8.66 5.61
N PHE A 95 17.81 -8.17 6.05
CA PHE A 95 17.47 -8.14 7.47
C PHE A 95 17.34 -9.54 8.04
N VAL A 96 16.67 -10.45 7.33
CA VAL A 96 16.56 -11.85 7.72
C VAL A 96 17.94 -12.47 7.84
N PHE A 97 18.79 -12.34 6.80
CA PHE A 97 20.14 -12.88 6.76
C PHE A 97 20.99 -12.44 7.96
N LYS A 98 21.02 -11.13 8.25
CA LYS A 98 21.80 -10.55 9.36
C LYS A 98 21.31 -10.98 10.75
N ASN A 99 20.13 -11.58 10.85
CA ASN A 99 19.49 -11.91 12.13
C ASN A 99 19.11 -13.40 12.26
N LYS A 100 19.60 -14.28 11.36
CA LYS A 100 19.25 -15.71 11.33
C LYS A 100 19.58 -16.46 12.63
N GLU A 101 20.60 -16.02 13.36
CA GLU A 101 21.05 -16.69 14.59
C GLU A 101 20.22 -16.33 15.83
N ASN A 102 19.53 -15.20 15.80
CA ASN A 102 18.69 -14.77 16.93
C ASN A 102 17.27 -15.36 16.80
N LYS A 103 17.03 -16.47 17.49
CA LYS A 103 15.77 -17.24 17.46
C LYS A 103 14.73 -16.83 18.52
N GLN A 104 14.98 -15.79 19.31
CA GLN A 104 14.10 -15.43 20.43
C GLN A 104 12.74 -14.88 19.99
N GLU A 105 12.67 -14.24 18.83
CA GLU A 105 11.43 -13.66 18.29
C GLU A 105 11.33 -13.93 16.77
N ASN A 106 10.10 -14.08 16.27
CA ASN A 106 9.84 -14.23 14.85
C ASN A 106 10.48 -13.08 14.05
N ILE A 107 11.24 -13.41 13.01
CA ILE A 107 12.01 -12.42 12.24
C ILE A 107 11.13 -11.41 11.50
N ILE A 108 9.95 -11.83 11.03
CA ILE A 108 8.97 -10.95 10.38
C ILE A 108 8.46 -9.93 11.39
N ASP A 109 8.13 -10.37 12.61
CA ASP A 109 7.65 -9.50 13.67
C ASP A 109 8.67 -8.41 14.00
N ARG A 110 9.95 -8.78 14.13
CA ARG A 110 11.05 -7.83 14.33
C ARG A 110 11.18 -6.83 13.18
N PHE A 111 11.09 -7.31 11.94
CA PHE A 111 11.17 -6.44 10.77
C PHE A 111 9.99 -5.46 10.72
N VAL A 112 8.76 -5.93 10.92
CA VAL A 112 7.57 -5.09 10.91
C VAL A 112 7.58 -4.08 12.07
N LYS A 113 8.05 -4.46 13.27
CA LYS A 113 8.26 -3.51 14.38
C LYS A 113 9.24 -2.40 13.99
N LYS A 114 10.32 -2.73 13.29
CA LYS A 114 11.29 -1.75 12.75
C LYS A 114 10.66 -0.83 11.69
N LEU A 115 9.77 -1.34 10.84
CA LEU A 115 9.03 -0.51 9.88
C LEU A 115 8.06 0.44 10.60
N LYS A 116 7.31 -0.08 11.57
CA LYS A 116 6.30 0.65 12.35
C LYS A 116 6.92 1.81 13.14
N SER A 117 8.10 1.62 13.72
CA SER A 117 8.78 2.68 14.46
C SER A 117 9.23 3.84 13.57
N LYS A 118 9.42 3.59 12.27
CA LYS A 118 9.87 4.58 11.28
C LYS A 118 8.75 5.24 10.50
N SER A 119 7.60 4.58 10.34
CA SER A 119 6.56 5.04 9.41
C SER A 119 5.14 4.72 9.87
N LYS A 120 4.23 5.68 9.67
CA LYS A 120 2.77 5.48 9.77
C LYS A 120 2.15 5.10 8.44
N LEU A 121 2.81 5.45 7.34
CA LEU A 121 2.42 5.18 5.95
C LEU A 121 3.62 4.63 5.18
N ILE A 122 3.44 3.51 4.49
CA ILE A 122 4.40 2.97 3.54
C ILE A 122 3.81 3.10 2.15
N TYR A 123 4.59 3.55 1.19
CA TYR A 123 4.23 3.54 -0.23
C TYR A 123 5.13 2.56 -0.97
N PHE A 124 4.56 1.46 -1.46
CA PHE A 124 5.20 0.57 -2.42
C PHE A 124 4.88 1.02 -3.83
N ASP A 125 5.89 1.58 -4.49
CA ASP A 125 5.82 1.87 -5.91
C ASP A 125 6.17 0.64 -6.74
N GLU A 126 5.59 0.57 -7.94
CA GLU A 126 5.80 -0.55 -8.88
C GLU A 126 5.61 -1.92 -8.23
N PHE A 127 4.55 -2.06 -7.45
CA PHE A 127 4.22 -3.30 -6.76
C PHE A 127 3.90 -4.40 -7.76
N GLN A 128 4.77 -5.39 -7.86
CA GLN A 128 4.60 -6.57 -8.70
C GLN A 128 5.30 -7.75 -8.04
N VAL A 129 4.78 -8.96 -8.25
CA VAL A 129 5.36 -10.18 -7.68
C VAL A 129 5.71 -11.12 -8.80
N THR A 130 7.01 -11.35 -8.98
CA THR A 130 7.56 -12.20 -10.06
C THR A 130 8.41 -13.34 -9.53
N ASN A 131 8.92 -13.25 -8.29
CA ASN A 131 9.81 -14.24 -7.68
C ASN A 131 9.05 -15.19 -6.72
N ILE A 132 9.28 -16.50 -6.86
CA ILE A 132 8.71 -17.53 -5.99
C ILE A 132 9.09 -17.36 -4.51
N VAL A 133 10.35 -17.00 -4.24
CA VAL A 133 10.85 -16.86 -2.86
C VAL A 133 10.12 -15.73 -2.14
N ASP A 134 9.85 -14.64 -2.86
CA ASP A 134 9.07 -13.53 -2.35
C ASP A 134 7.60 -13.93 -2.17
N ALA A 135 7.02 -14.62 -3.15
CA ALA A 135 5.62 -15.07 -3.09
C ALA A 135 5.31 -15.86 -1.80
N MET A 136 6.22 -16.77 -1.39
CA MET A 136 6.02 -17.59 -0.20
C MET A 136 6.03 -16.81 1.12
N ILE A 137 6.78 -15.69 1.21
CA ILE A 137 6.90 -14.92 2.45
C ILE A 137 5.90 -13.77 2.55
N LEU A 138 5.39 -13.29 1.42
CA LEU A 138 4.54 -12.10 1.36
C LEU A 138 3.24 -12.24 2.18
N GLY A 139 2.65 -13.44 2.22
CA GLY A 139 1.45 -13.72 3.00
C GLY A 139 1.63 -13.37 4.48
N SER A 140 2.66 -13.90 5.12
CA SER A 140 2.94 -13.66 6.54
C SER A 140 3.46 -12.24 6.80
N LEU A 141 4.31 -11.71 5.91
CA LEU A 141 4.84 -10.35 6.02
C LEU A 141 3.72 -9.30 5.98
N PHE A 142 2.87 -9.32 4.94
CA PHE A 142 1.81 -8.32 4.81
C PHE A 142 0.67 -8.51 5.81
N LYS A 143 0.35 -9.75 6.19
CA LYS A 143 -0.55 -10.00 7.32
C LYS A 143 -0.06 -9.24 8.56
N LYS A 144 1.22 -9.40 8.92
CA LYS A 144 1.79 -8.73 10.08
C LYS A 144 1.82 -7.20 9.92
N ILE A 145 2.19 -6.68 8.74
CA ILE A 145 2.15 -5.23 8.45
C ILE A 145 0.75 -4.66 8.72
N PHE A 146 -0.30 -5.32 8.22
CA PHE A 146 -1.68 -4.88 8.41
C PHE A 146 -2.18 -5.08 9.86
N ASP A 147 -1.81 -6.18 10.51
CA ASP A 147 -2.15 -6.44 11.92
C ASP A 147 -1.51 -5.40 12.86
N GLU A 148 -0.30 -4.95 12.55
CA GLU A 148 0.38 -3.85 13.25
C GLU A 148 -0.17 -2.45 12.88
N ASN A 149 -1.24 -2.41 12.08
CA ASN A 149 -1.96 -1.21 11.67
C ASN A 149 -1.09 -0.20 10.92
N ILE A 150 -0.09 -0.69 10.16
CA ILE A 150 0.67 0.11 9.21
C ILE A 150 -0.20 0.32 7.97
N LYS A 151 -0.25 1.56 7.48
CA LYS A 151 -1.04 1.91 6.29
C LYS A 151 -0.17 1.81 5.07
N VAL A 152 -0.72 1.30 3.97
CA VAL A 152 0.07 1.01 2.78
C VAL A 152 -0.60 1.58 1.54
N LEU A 153 0.17 2.26 0.70
CA LEU A 153 -0.20 2.59 -0.67
C LEU A 153 0.53 1.65 -1.62
N PHE A 154 -0.16 1.22 -2.66
CA PHE A 154 0.41 0.42 -3.74
C PHE A 154 0.12 1.09 -5.08
N SER A 155 1.15 1.23 -5.92
CA SER A 155 1.02 1.52 -7.35
C SER A 155 1.35 0.24 -8.11
N SER A 156 0.46 -0.26 -8.97
CA SER A 156 0.71 -1.50 -9.72
C SER A 156 0.15 -1.44 -11.14
N ASN A 157 0.75 -2.20 -12.06
CA ASN A 157 0.18 -2.48 -13.38
C ASN A 157 -0.65 -3.79 -13.38
N THR A 158 -0.70 -4.51 -12.26
CA THR A 158 -1.38 -5.79 -12.13
C THR A 158 -2.55 -5.64 -11.15
N LYS A 159 -3.69 -6.25 -11.44
CA LYS A 159 -4.80 -6.34 -10.48
C LYS A 159 -4.39 -7.23 -9.32
N ILE A 160 -4.97 -7.05 -8.13
CA ILE A 160 -4.64 -7.88 -6.96
C ILE A 160 -4.83 -9.37 -7.29
N ASN A 161 -5.90 -9.72 -8.00
CA ASN A 161 -6.18 -11.10 -8.43
C ASN A 161 -5.12 -11.71 -9.35
N ASP A 162 -4.53 -10.89 -10.21
CA ASP A 162 -3.58 -11.33 -11.23
C ASP A 162 -2.12 -11.28 -10.73
N LEU A 163 -1.89 -10.86 -9.49
CA LEU A 163 -0.56 -10.92 -8.88
C LEU A 163 -0.04 -12.36 -8.91
N TYR A 164 1.16 -12.54 -9.46
CA TYR A 164 1.85 -13.82 -9.59
C TYR A 164 1.04 -14.91 -10.33
N LYS A 165 0.07 -14.54 -11.19
CA LYS A 165 -0.90 -15.44 -11.82
C LYS A 165 -0.31 -16.74 -12.39
N ASP A 166 0.76 -16.62 -13.15
CA ASP A 166 1.43 -17.74 -13.83
C ASP A 166 2.68 -18.24 -13.07
N GLY A 167 2.80 -17.85 -11.81
CA GLY A 167 3.90 -18.23 -10.94
C GLY A 167 3.84 -19.68 -10.48
N LEU A 168 5.01 -20.27 -10.22
CA LEU A 168 5.12 -21.61 -9.65
C LEU A 168 4.37 -21.70 -8.32
N GLN A 169 3.69 -22.81 -8.05
CA GLN A 169 2.95 -23.04 -6.79
C GLN A 169 1.94 -21.92 -6.44
N ARG A 170 1.28 -21.33 -7.44
CA ARG A 170 0.30 -20.23 -7.31
C ARG A 170 -0.71 -20.41 -6.19
N ASP A 171 -1.17 -21.64 -5.95
CA ASP A 171 -2.14 -21.98 -4.90
C ASP A 171 -1.66 -21.56 -3.51
N GLN A 172 -0.35 -21.67 -3.24
CA GLN A 172 0.25 -21.23 -1.97
C GLN A 172 0.30 -19.71 -1.86
N PHE A 173 0.18 -18.97 -2.97
CA PHE A 173 0.12 -17.52 -3.00
C PHE A 173 -1.32 -16.97 -2.88
N LEU A 174 -2.35 -17.80 -3.12
CA LEU A 174 -3.75 -17.38 -2.97
C LEU A 174 -4.10 -16.80 -1.58
N PRO A 175 -3.56 -17.29 -0.45
CA PRO A 175 -3.75 -16.67 0.86
C PRO A 175 -3.31 -15.19 0.91
N PHE A 176 -2.22 -14.83 0.24
CA PHE A 176 -1.76 -13.45 0.16
C PHE A 176 -2.74 -12.56 -0.63
N ILE A 177 -3.26 -13.07 -1.75
CA ILE A 177 -4.30 -12.37 -2.55
C ILE A 177 -5.53 -12.08 -1.69
N LYS A 178 -5.96 -13.06 -0.90
CA LYS A 178 -7.10 -12.92 0.02
C LYS A 178 -6.84 -11.82 1.04
N ILE A 179 -5.66 -11.81 1.67
CA ILE A 179 -5.26 -10.75 2.61
C ILE A 179 -5.32 -9.38 1.94
N MET A 180 -4.74 -9.24 0.74
CA MET A 180 -4.71 -7.96 0.02
C MET A 180 -6.12 -7.45 -0.29
N LYS A 181 -7.03 -8.32 -0.76
CA LYS A 181 -8.43 -7.97 -1.05
C LYS A 181 -9.23 -7.57 0.20
N GLU A 182 -9.02 -8.28 1.30
CA GLU A 182 -9.69 -7.99 2.56
C GLU A 182 -9.16 -6.69 3.18
N ARG A 183 -7.85 -6.44 3.06
CA ARG A 183 -7.16 -5.35 3.73
C ARG A 183 -6.95 -4.09 2.89
N SER A 184 -7.23 -4.11 1.59
CA SER A 184 -7.00 -2.97 0.68
C SER A 184 -8.25 -2.51 -0.08
N TYR A 185 -8.43 -1.19 -0.21
CA TYR A 185 -9.29 -0.63 -1.26
C TYR A 185 -8.57 -0.79 -2.59
N GLU A 186 -9.21 -1.39 -3.59
CA GLU A 186 -8.64 -1.60 -4.92
C GLU A 186 -9.35 -0.67 -5.90
N THR A 187 -8.58 0.22 -6.53
CA THR A 187 -9.06 1.24 -7.46
C THR A 187 -8.39 1.04 -8.81
N GLN A 188 -9.16 1.14 -9.88
CA GLN A 188 -8.63 1.12 -11.25
C GLN A 188 -8.53 2.54 -11.80
N LEU A 189 -7.37 2.88 -12.35
CA LEU A 189 -7.18 4.06 -13.17
C LEU A 189 -7.14 3.65 -14.64
N ILE A 190 -8.04 4.24 -15.43
CA ILE A 190 -8.20 4.03 -16.88
C ILE A 190 -7.85 5.34 -17.59
#